data_AF-A0A4D6UY42-F1
#
_entry.id   AF-A0A4D6UY42-F1
#
_cell.length_a   1.000
_cell.length_b   1.000
_cell.length_c   1.000
_cell.angle_alpha   90.00
_cell.angle_beta   90.00
_cell.angle_gamma   90.00
#
_symmetry.space_group_name_H-M   'P 1'
#
loop_
_entity.id
_entity.type
_entity.pdbx_description
1 polymer ?
#
loop_
_entity_poly.entity_id
_entity_poly.type
_entity_poly.pdbx_seq_one_letter_code
_entity_poly.pdbx_strand_id
1 'polypeptide(L)'
;MYQTITLKYWPNETSIKLNNAVVDLFIETEKKLLLKTNNKSNQYLYLDILNINNKNRLLRVILNQFKELVLDIIEINLSSTKVMNFSKKIWEIFIERASKKFLLQLEPEKNIAINKNHLSDKNNNLIDHLLIYLVFGSKYIQDDIFMFDKLHTPYNHIKILLENFIIIAGDIIMEKIIQYLNDSTNINKFLKKNNLCNKLYISKRSTILFLNNLKWQNLIESQVYATKYFYNERQKVCIISSKGIIKKYIYVSENRRKFRLNRIKIVFLFWLEVKDLIIPKIEKFIVQVAKYFLYCSINLFSNLILILIRIIVFYLNKYN
;
A
#
# COMPACT_ATOMS: atom_id res chain seq x y z
N MET A 1 31.19 -10.81 -13.26
CA MET A 1 31.44 -9.53 -12.56
C MET A 1 30.29 -9.31 -11.59
N TYR A 2 30.43 -9.70 -10.33
CA TYR A 2 29.39 -9.53 -9.32
C TYR A 2 29.35 -8.03 -8.96
N GLN A 3 28.31 -7.31 -9.39
CA GLN A 3 28.01 -5.99 -8.84
C GLN A 3 27.68 -6.19 -7.36
N THR A 4 28.62 -5.88 -6.47
CA THR A 4 28.37 -5.73 -5.05
C THR A 4 27.35 -4.60 -4.89
N ILE A 5 26.09 -4.96 -4.62
CA ILE A 5 25.04 -4.00 -4.28
C ILE A 5 25.45 -3.40 -2.94
N THR A 6 26.13 -2.26 -2.94
CA THR A 6 26.43 -1.51 -1.73
C THR A 6 25.10 -1.00 -1.17
N LEU A 7 24.68 -1.57 -0.03
CA LEU A 7 23.49 -1.12 0.70
C LEU A 7 23.71 0.33 1.15
N LYS A 8 22.98 1.26 0.53
CA LYS A 8 22.95 2.68 0.92
C LYS A 8 22.02 2.83 2.13
N TYR A 9 22.57 3.34 3.23
CA TYR A 9 21.83 3.65 4.45
C TYR A 9 21.40 5.12 4.49
N TRP A 10 20.34 5.40 5.24
CA TRP A 10 19.84 6.73 5.48
C TRP A 10 20.66 7.43 6.58
N PRO A 11 20.89 8.75 6.49
CA PRO A 11 21.62 9.49 7.52
C PRO A 11 20.88 9.50 8.88
N ASN A 12 21.66 9.37 9.95
CA ASN A 12 21.12 9.19 11.30
C ASN A 12 20.69 10.49 11.97
N GLU A 13 21.36 11.60 11.65
CA GLU A 13 21.21 12.89 12.33
C GLU A 13 21.14 14.05 11.34
N THR A 14 20.65 15.19 11.82
CA THR A 14 20.63 16.46 11.10
C THR A 14 22.03 16.85 10.66
N SER A 15 22.24 16.84 9.34
CA SER A 15 23.56 17.06 8.75
C SER A 15 23.43 17.43 7.27
N ILE A 16 24.52 17.95 6.70
CA ILE A 16 24.62 18.18 5.24
C ILE A 16 24.37 16.88 4.48
N LYS A 17 24.80 15.73 5.03
CA LYS A 17 24.54 14.40 4.46
C LYS A 17 23.05 14.08 4.40
N LEU A 18 22.30 14.39 5.45
CA LEU A 18 20.83 14.24 5.48
C LEU A 18 20.18 15.10 4.40
N ASN A 19 20.53 16.37 4.34
CA ASN A 19 19.96 17.31 3.37
C ASN A 19 20.20 16.82 1.93
N ASN A 20 21.42 16.39 1.61
CA ASN A 20 21.75 15.83 0.30
C ASN A 20 20.95 14.56 0.01
N ALA A 21 20.81 13.65 0.99
CA ALA A 21 20.02 12.43 0.82
C ALA A 21 18.53 12.71 0.56
N VAL A 22 17.97 13.73 1.21
CA VAL A 22 16.58 14.21 1.00
C VAL A 22 16.41 14.81 -0.39
N VAL A 23 17.36 15.64 -0.84
CA VAL A 23 17.35 16.22 -2.18
C VAL A 23 17.43 15.12 -3.25
N ASP A 24 18.37 14.18 -3.11
CA ASP A 24 18.49 13.01 -3.99
C ASP A 24 17.16 12.24 -4.07
N LEU A 25 16.55 12.01 -2.91
CA LEU A 25 15.28 11.28 -2.80
C LEU A 25 14.15 11.98 -3.55
N PHE A 26 14.04 13.30 -3.42
CA PHE A 26 13.04 14.07 -4.15
C PHE A 26 13.29 14.08 -5.66
N ILE A 27 14.55 14.23 -6.10
CA ILE A 27 14.92 14.19 -7.52
C ILE A 27 14.59 12.83 -8.13
N GLU A 28 14.93 11.73 -7.45
CA GLU A 28 14.61 10.38 -7.91
C GLU A 28 13.09 10.14 -8.00
N THR A 29 12.35 10.63 -7.02
CA THR A 29 10.90 10.48 -6.97
C THR A 29 10.23 11.29 -8.07
N GLU A 30 10.71 12.50 -8.33
CA GLU A 30 10.22 13.35 -9.42
C GLU A 30 10.44 12.70 -10.79
N LYS A 31 11.63 12.13 -11.03
CA LYS A 31 11.91 11.35 -12.25
C LYS A 31 10.95 10.17 -12.41
N LYS A 32 10.65 9.45 -11.32
CA LYS A 32 9.68 8.35 -11.33
C LYS A 32 8.25 8.80 -11.65
N LEU A 33 7.83 9.97 -11.17
CA LEU A 33 6.50 10.52 -11.45
C LEU A 33 6.28 10.90 -12.92
N LEU A 34 7.36 11.03 -13.71
CA LEU A 34 7.26 11.22 -15.16
C LEU A 34 6.84 9.94 -15.90
N LEU A 35 7.04 8.77 -15.29
CA LEU A 35 6.66 7.50 -15.89
C LEU A 35 5.13 7.34 -15.95
N LYS A 36 4.66 6.42 -16.80
CA LYS A 36 3.22 6.08 -16.89
C LYS A 36 2.78 5.35 -15.60
N THR A 37 2.18 6.08 -14.67
CA THR A 37 1.64 5.60 -13.39
C THR A 37 0.24 4.94 -13.50
N ASN A 38 0.11 3.94 -14.39
CA ASN A 38 -1.11 3.13 -14.41
C ASN A 38 -1.21 2.28 -13.14
N ASN A 39 -2.41 2.06 -12.62
CA ASN A 39 -2.57 1.22 -11.43
C ASN A 39 -2.51 -0.27 -11.80
N LYS A 40 -1.62 -1.00 -11.14
CA LYS A 40 -1.39 -2.45 -11.24
C LYS A 40 -1.40 -3.13 -9.87
N SER A 41 -1.97 -2.47 -8.85
CA SER A 41 -1.97 -2.94 -7.47
C SER A 41 -3.14 -3.87 -7.11
N ASN A 42 -4.00 -4.23 -8.08
CA ASN A 42 -5.21 -5.05 -7.93
C ASN A 42 -6.24 -4.49 -6.92
N GLN A 43 -6.21 -3.19 -6.68
CA GLN A 43 -7.16 -2.44 -5.87
C GLN A 43 -7.58 -1.20 -6.65
N TYR A 44 -8.81 -0.75 -6.46
CA TYR A 44 -9.27 0.54 -6.96
C TYR A 44 -8.66 1.66 -6.10
N LEU A 45 -8.11 2.67 -6.77
CA LEU A 45 -7.72 3.94 -6.15
C LEU A 45 -8.62 5.03 -6.74
N TYR A 46 -9.06 6.00 -5.96
CA TYR A 46 -9.76 7.20 -6.45
C TYR A 46 -8.96 7.91 -7.55
N LEU A 47 -7.63 7.83 -7.49
CA LEU A 47 -6.73 8.30 -8.54
C LEU A 47 -6.99 7.68 -9.93
N ASP A 48 -7.58 6.49 -10.02
CA ASP A 48 -7.81 5.80 -11.28
C ASP A 48 -8.89 6.45 -12.14
N ILE A 49 -9.75 7.27 -11.53
CA ILE A 49 -10.72 8.06 -12.27
C ILE A 49 -10.05 9.07 -13.20
N LEU A 50 -8.83 9.50 -12.85
CA LEU A 50 -8.06 10.46 -13.62
C LEU A 50 -7.34 9.76 -14.78
N ASN A 51 -7.25 10.45 -15.91
CA ASN A 51 -6.31 10.07 -16.95
C ASN A 51 -4.86 10.25 -16.47
N ILE A 52 -3.93 9.65 -17.21
CA ILE A 52 -2.52 9.58 -16.84
C ILE A 52 -1.87 10.96 -16.66
N ASN A 53 -2.22 11.93 -17.51
CA ASN A 53 -1.64 13.27 -17.46
C ASN A 53 -2.09 14.01 -16.20
N ASN A 54 -3.39 13.98 -15.89
CA ASN A 54 -3.94 14.64 -14.72
C ASN A 54 -3.56 13.95 -13.40
N LYS A 55 -3.43 12.62 -13.43
CA LYS A 55 -2.85 11.85 -12.32
C LYS A 55 -1.43 12.33 -12.03
N ASN A 56 -0.56 12.36 -13.04
CA ASN A 56 0.82 12.84 -12.87
C ASN A 56 0.87 14.32 -12.44
N ARG A 57 -0.04 15.16 -12.95
CA ARG A 57 -0.17 16.56 -12.53
C ARG A 57 -0.49 16.68 -11.04
N LEU A 58 -1.49 15.94 -10.56
CA LEU A 58 -1.84 15.89 -9.14
C LEU A 58 -0.67 15.41 -8.28
N LEU A 59 -0.01 14.32 -8.67
CA LEU A 59 1.12 13.79 -7.90
C LEU A 59 2.31 14.77 -7.85
N ARG A 60 2.55 15.56 -8.90
CA ARG A 60 3.54 16.65 -8.87
C ARG A 60 3.15 17.78 -7.93
N VAL A 61 1.88 18.18 -7.92
CA VAL A 61 1.37 19.19 -6.96
C VAL A 61 1.62 18.71 -5.52
N ILE A 62 1.31 17.45 -5.23
CA ILE A 62 1.52 16.82 -3.92
C ILE A 62 3.01 16.84 -3.56
N LEU A 63 3.89 16.40 -4.46
CA LEU A 63 5.34 16.39 -4.21
C LEU A 63 5.87 17.80 -3.92
N ASN A 64 5.45 18.80 -4.69
CA ASN A 64 5.89 20.18 -4.49
C ASN A 64 5.37 20.77 -3.19
N GLN A 65 4.10 20.54 -2.84
CA GLN A 65 3.56 20.93 -1.53
C GLN A 65 4.28 20.21 -0.38
N PHE A 66 4.75 18.99 -0.60
CA PHE A 66 5.44 18.25 0.44
C PHE A 66 6.87 18.75 0.65
N LYS A 67 7.56 19.14 -0.44
CA LYS A 67 8.84 19.86 -0.35
C LYS A 67 8.69 21.15 0.48
N GLU A 68 7.67 21.96 0.18
CA GLU A 68 7.33 23.17 0.95
C GLU A 68 7.05 22.83 2.43
N LEU A 69 6.24 21.80 2.71
CA LEU A 69 5.93 21.38 4.08
C LEU A 69 7.18 20.99 4.88
N VAL A 70 8.11 20.25 4.27
CA VAL A 70 9.36 19.85 4.92
C VAL A 70 10.20 21.09 5.27
N LEU A 71 10.28 22.06 4.36
CA LEU A 71 10.97 23.33 4.62
C LEU A 71 10.27 24.13 5.74
N ASP A 72 8.95 24.24 5.72
CA ASP A 72 8.16 24.90 6.76
C ASP A 72 8.44 24.28 8.15
N ILE A 73 8.53 22.95 8.26
CA ILE A 73 8.82 22.25 9.53
C ILE A 73 10.25 22.55 10.02
N ILE A 74 11.22 22.58 9.10
CA ILE A 74 12.61 22.92 9.42
C ILE A 74 12.71 24.37 9.92
N GLU A 75 12.05 25.31 9.24
CA GLU A 75 12.06 26.74 9.58
C GLU A 75 11.40 27.01 10.95
N ILE A 76 10.27 26.34 11.24
CA ILE A 76 9.60 26.45 12.55
C ILE A 76 10.42 25.80 13.67
N ASN A 77 11.44 24.99 13.33
CA ASN A 77 12.33 24.30 14.27
C ASN A 77 11.57 23.47 15.33
N LEU A 78 10.58 22.69 14.87
CA LEU A 78 9.81 21.80 15.73
C LEU A 78 10.70 20.68 16.29
N SER A 79 10.42 20.21 17.52
CA SER A 79 11.05 18.99 18.03
C SER A 79 10.45 17.74 17.40
N SER A 80 11.22 16.66 17.30
CA SER A 80 10.75 15.37 16.78
C SER A 80 9.49 14.85 17.50
N THR A 81 9.41 15.03 18.82
CA THR A 81 8.25 14.69 19.65
C THR A 81 7.01 15.51 19.30
N LYS A 82 7.16 16.81 19.03
CA LYS A 82 6.06 17.67 18.59
C LYS A 82 5.57 17.28 17.21
N VAL A 83 6.48 16.95 16.29
CA VAL A 83 6.12 16.47 14.94
C VAL A 83 5.29 15.18 15.01
N MET A 84 5.67 14.22 15.88
CA MET A 84 4.87 13.01 16.11
C MET A 84 3.47 13.34 16.62
N ASN A 85 3.37 14.21 17.63
CA ASN A 85 2.08 14.56 18.26
C ASN A 85 1.16 15.34 17.32
N PHE A 86 1.70 16.21 16.46
CA PHE A 86 0.94 17.02 15.52
C PHE A 86 0.82 16.41 14.11
N SER A 87 1.39 15.22 13.88
CA SER A 87 1.41 14.55 12.57
C SER A 87 0.04 14.48 11.90
N LYS A 88 -1.02 14.16 12.65
CA LYS A 88 -2.40 14.17 12.14
C LYS A 88 -2.78 15.55 11.63
N LYS A 89 -2.61 16.61 12.44
CA LYS A 89 -2.96 17.99 12.07
C LYS A 89 -2.13 18.49 10.87
N ILE A 90 -0.83 18.17 10.86
CA ILE A 90 0.08 18.45 9.74
C ILE A 90 -0.47 17.81 8.45
N TRP A 91 -0.90 16.54 8.53
CA TRP A 91 -1.51 15.85 7.42
C TRP A 91 -2.79 16.52 6.92
N GLU A 92 -3.68 16.93 7.82
CA GLU A 92 -4.94 17.58 7.41
C GLU A 92 -4.69 18.89 6.68
N ILE A 93 -3.79 19.72 7.22
CA ILE A 93 -3.37 20.99 6.63
C ILE A 93 -2.72 20.74 5.26
N PHE A 94 -1.84 19.75 5.16
CA PHE A 94 -1.19 19.39 3.91
C PHE A 94 -2.20 18.99 2.83
N ILE A 95 -3.15 18.11 3.16
CA ILE A 95 -4.19 17.67 2.23
C ILE A 95 -5.06 18.85 1.79
N GLU A 96 -5.42 19.75 2.70
CA GLU A 96 -6.19 20.94 2.37
C GLU A 96 -5.42 21.86 1.40
N ARG A 97 -4.15 22.19 1.72
CA ARG A 97 -3.27 23.01 0.86
C ARG A 97 -3.11 22.39 -0.52
N ALA A 98 -2.79 21.10 -0.59
CA ALA A 98 -2.59 20.39 -1.85
C ALA A 98 -3.87 20.28 -2.68
N SER A 99 -5.02 20.02 -2.04
CA SER A 99 -6.32 19.99 -2.72
C SER A 99 -6.66 21.35 -3.32
N LYS A 100 -6.50 22.43 -2.55
CA LYS A 100 -6.77 23.80 -3.00
C LYS A 100 -5.86 24.17 -4.17
N LYS A 101 -4.55 23.89 -4.08
CA LYS A 101 -3.59 24.17 -5.16
C LYS A 101 -3.93 23.41 -6.44
N PHE A 102 -4.35 22.15 -6.32
CA PHE A 102 -4.77 21.36 -7.48
C PHE A 102 -6.07 21.87 -8.13
N LEU A 103 -7.07 22.26 -7.33
CA LEU A 103 -8.33 22.82 -7.83
C LEU A 103 -8.13 24.19 -8.50
N LEU A 104 -7.30 25.06 -7.92
CA LEU A 104 -6.97 26.36 -8.53
C LEU A 104 -6.31 26.20 -9.90
N GLN A 105 -5.53 25.14 -10.12
CA GLN A 105 -4.96 24.81 -11.43
C GLN A 105 -5.99 24.23 -12.43
N LEU A 106 -7.18 23.84 -11.98
CA LEU A 106 -8.26 23.33 -12.84
C LEU A 106 -9.26 24.42 -13.18
N GLU A 107 -9.70 25.16 -12.17
CA GLU A 107 -10.71 26.23 -12.30
C GLU A 107 -10.22 27.47 -11.52
N PRO A 108 -9.33 28.30 -12.09
CA PRO A 108 -8.71 29.43 -11.38
C PRO A 108 -9.72 30.49 -10.91
N GLU A 109 -10.85 30.60 -11.60
CA GLU A 109 -11.90 31.58 -11.32
C GLU A 109 -12.84 31.16 -10.16
N LYS A 110 -12.77 29.91 -9.69
CA LYS A 110 -13.61 29.42 -8.60
C LYS A 110 -12.81 29.20 -7.33
N ASN A 111 -13.09 29.99 -6.30
CA ASN A 111 -12.68 29.71 -4.93
C ASN A 111 -13.51 28.53 -4.38
N ILE A 112 -13.12 27.31 -4.75
CA ILE A 112 -13.75 26.09 -4.25
C ILE A 112 -13.20 25.81 -2.85
N ALA A 113 -13.95 26.18 -1.82
CA ALA A 113 -13.71 25.71 -0.46
C ALA A 113 -14.21 24.26 -0.36
N ILE A 114 -13.30 23.29 -0.37
CA ILE A 114 -13.65 21.92 -0.03
C ILE A 114 -13.93 21.89 1.48
N ASN A 115 -15.18 21.57 1.86
CA ASN A 115 -15.57 21.50 3.26
C ASN A 115 -14.60 20.63 4.07
N LYS A 116 -14.37 21.04 5.33
CA LYS A 116 -13.66 20.27 6.35
C LYS A 116 -14.49 19.06 6.80
N ASN A 117 -14.90 18.20 5.88
CA ASN A 117 -15.38 16.89 6.28
C ASN A 117 -14.20 16.16 6.91
N HIS A 118 -14.47 15.49 8.03
CA HIS A 118 -13.49 14.64 8.71
C HIS A 118 -12.79 13.78 7.67
N LEU A 119 -11.47 13.91 7.58
CA LEU A 119 -10.64 12.97 6.84
C LEU A 119 -11.07 11.58 7.30
N SER A 120 -11.45 10.73 6.35
CA SER A 120 -11.74 9.34 6.67
C SER A 120 -10.56 8.83 7.49
N ASP A 121 -10.83 8.06 8.56
CA ASP A 121 -9.81 7.42 9.41
C ASP A 121 -8.97 6.37 8.62
N LYS A 122 -8.76 6.57 7.31
CA LYS A 122 -7.62 6.05 6.55
C LYS A 122 -6.35 6.54 7.23
N ASN A 123 -6.01 5.83 8.29
CA ASN A 123 -4.85 5.97 9.14
C ASN A 123 -3.59 6.01 8.28
N ASN A 124 -3.12 7.21 7.92
CA ASN A 124 -1.81 7.38 7.31
C ASN A 124 -0.74 7.42 8.42
N ASN A 125 -0.67 6.33 9.20
CA ASN A 125 0.19 6.14 10.38
C ASN A 125 1.70 6.07 10.06
N LEU A 126 2.12 6.53 8.88
CA LEU A 126 3.51 6.54 8.44
C LEU A 126 4.02 7.94 8.11
N ILE A 127 3.14 8.96 8.09
CA ILE A 127 3.55 10.33 7.78
C ILE A 127 4.50 10.89 8.83
N ASP A 128 4.23 10.61 10.09
CA ASP A 128 5.08 10.91 11.23
C ASP A 128 6.50 10.38 11.03
N HIS A 129 6.62 9.08 10.73
CA HIS A 129 7.91 8.44 10.48
C HIS A 129 8.62 9.06 9.27
N LEU A 130 7.91 9.31 8.18
CA LEU A 130 8.46 9.95 6.99
C LEU A 130 9.01 11.36 7.32
N LEU A 131 8.23 12.19 8.03
CA LEU A 131 8.67 13.52 8.43
C LEU A 131 9.89 13.46 9.34
N ILE A 132 9.94 12.50 10.28
CA ILE A 132 11.10 12.32 11.15
C ILE A 132 12.35 11.97 10.34
N TYR A 133 12.24 11.00 9.43
CA TYR A 133 13.36 10.62 8.57
C TYR A 133 13.90 11.80 7.74
N LEU A 134 13.01 12.62 7.19
CA LEU A 134 13.40 13.74 6.31
C LEU A 134 13.97 14.92 7.09
N VAL A 135 13.45 15.23 8.27
CA VAL A 135 13.83 16.43 9.04
C VAL A 135 14.95 16.14 10.04
N PHE A 136 14.88 15.04 10.78
CA PHE A 136 15.81 14.77 11.89
C PHE A 136 16.79 13.62 11.62
N GLY A 137 16.46 12.73 10.68
CA GLY A 137 17.23 11.51 10.42
C GLY A 137 16.72 10.31 11.22
N SER A 138 17.32 9.14 10.98
CA SER A 138 16.78 7.87 11.49
C SER A 138 16.96 7.65 13.00
N LYS A 139 17.92 8.31 13.66
CA LYS A 139 18.18 8.15 15.11
C LYS A 139 16.97 8.49 15.98
N TYR A 140 16.08 9.35 15.47
CA TYR A 140 14.89 9.84 16.17
C TYR A 140 13.66 8.95 16.00
N ILE A 141 13.77 7.88 15.21
CA ILE A 141 12.76 6.83 15.13
C ILE A 141 12.89 5.95 16.38
N GLN A 142 11.76 5.57 16.97
CA GLN A 142 11.78 4.66 18.11
C GLN A 142 12.26 3.29 17.67
N ASP A 143 12.96 2.61 18.57
CA ASP A 143 13.37 1.24 18.33
C ASP A 143 12.13 0.35 18.10
N ASP A 144 12.34 -0.75 17.37
CA ASP A 144 11.39 -1.84 17.19
C ASP A 144 10.19 -1.55 16.27
N ILE A 145 10.04 -0.33 15.74
CA ILE A 145 8.95 -0.01 14.80
C ILE A 145 9.11 -0.78 13.48
N PHE A 146 10.34 -0.91 12.99
CA PHE A 146 10.66 -1.61 11.76
C PHE A 146 11.62 -2.77 12.05
N MET A 147 11.72 -3.75 11.14
CA MET A 147 12.58 -4.95 11.31
C MET A 147 14.09 -4.66 11.36
N PHE A 148 14.52 -3.42 11.12
CA PHE A 148 15.92 -3.04 11.03
C PHE A 148 16.28 -2.05 12.14
N ASP A 149 17.55 -2.05 12.53
CA ASP A 149 18.11 -1.06 13.43
C ASP A 149 17.99 0.35 12.82
N LYS A 150 17.53 1.31 13.63
CA LYS A 150 17.37 2.71 13.24
C LYS A 150 18.67 3.31 12.69
N LEU A 151 19.84 2.90 13.20
CA LEU A 151 21.13 3.38 12.72
C LEU A 151 21.51 2.84 11.33
N HIS A 152 20.83 1.77 10.90
CA HIS A 152 21.04 1.08 9.64
C HIS A 152 19.77 1.09 8.78
N THR A 153 19.03 2.21 8.82
CA THR A 153 17.81 2.35 8.03
C THR A 153 18.14 2.30 6.53
N PRO A 154 17.60 1.36 5.74
CA PRO A 154 17.89 1.30 4.32
C PRO A 154 17.30 2.50 3.56
N TYR A 155 18.05 3.12 2.65
CA TYR A 155 17.56 4.23 1.83
C TYR A 155 16.25 3.90 1.09
N ASN A 156 16.16 2.66 0.58
CA ASN A 156 14.97 2.16 -0.10
C ASN A 156 13.71 2.14 0.78
N HIS A 157 13.85 2.06 2.10
CA HIS A 157 12.71 2.13 3.01
C HIS A 157 12.07 3.52 2.99
N ILE A 158 12.87 4.59 3.15
CA ILE A 158 12.37 5.98 3.10
C ILE A 158 11.75 6.27 1.73
N LYS A 159 12.35 5.74 0.66
CA LYS A 159 11.78 5.80 -0.69
C LYS A 159 10.40 5.17 -0.79
N ILE A 160 10.20 3.99 -0.22
CA ILE A 160 8.89 3.33 -0.16
C ILE A 160 7.89 4.19 0.62
N LEU A 161 8.31 4.77 1.76
CA LEU A 161 7.44 5.65 2.56
C LEU A 161 7.01 6.90 1.79
N LEU A 162 7.93 7.57 1.10
CA LEU A 162 7.64 8.76 0.30
C LEU A 162 6.71 8.45 -0.88
N GLU A 163 6.99 7.39 -1.64
CA GLU A 163 6.14 6.99 -2.77
C GLU A 163 4.72 6.64 -2.29
N ASN A 164 4.62 5.93 -1.18
CA ASN A 164 3.34 5.60 -0.56
C ASN A 164 2.59 6.85 -0.09
N PHE A 165 3.29 7.79 0.56
CA PHE A 165 2.72 9.06 0.98
C PHE A 165 2.11 9.83 -0.20
N ILE A 166 2.83 9.96 -1.31
CA ILE A 166 2.37 10.68 -2.50
C ILE A 166 1.12 10.04 -3.09
N ILE A 167 1.09 8.71 -3.20
CA ILE A 167 -0.06 7.96 -3.74
C ILE A 167 -1.27 8.09 -2.82
N ILE A 168 -1.11 7.88 -1.51
CA ILE A 168 -2.20 7.98 -0.53
C ILE A 168 -2.74 9.42 -0.48
N ALA A 169 -1.86 10.43 -0.51
CA ALA A 169 -2.28 11.82 -0.58
C ALA A 169 -3.16 12.07 -1.81
N GLY A 170 -2.76 11.57 -2.97
CA GLY A 170 -3.52 11.73 -4.20
C GLY A 170 -4.88 11.01 -4.16
N ASP A 171 -4.92 9.81 -3.58
CA ASP A 171 -6.14 9.05 -3.37
C ASP A 171 -7.14 9.82 -2.50
N ILE A 172 -6.67 10.36 -1.37
CA ILE A 172 -7.49 11.13 -0.44
C ILE A 172 -7.95 12.46 -1.05
N ILE A 173 -7.08 13.19 -1.76
CA ILE A 173 -7.46 14.44 -2.42
C ILE A 173 -8.58 14.19 -3.43
N MET A 174 -8.46 13.14 -4.25
CA MET A 174 -9.51 12.79 -5.20
C MET A 174 -10.79 12.30 -4.52
N GLU A 175 -10.67 11.52 -3.43
CA GLU A 175 -11.81 11.14 -2.59
C GLU A 175 -12.56 12.38 -2.08
N LYS A 176 -11.84 13.38 -1.54
CA LYS A 176 -12.44 14.63 -1.04
C LYS A 176 -13.11 15.44 -2.15
N ILE A 177 -12.49 15.56 -3.33
CA ILE A 177 -13.08 16.25 -4.49
C ILE A 177 -14.38 15.55 -4.91
N ILE A 178 -14.36 14.22 -5.00
CA ILE A 178 -15.55 13.43 -5.37
C ILE A 178 -16.67 13.60 -4.33
N GLN A 179 -16.33 13.55 -3.04
CA GLN A 179 -17.30 13.76 -1.96
C GLN A 179 -17.88 15.18 -1.99
N TYR A 180 -17.06 16.20 -2.26
CA TYR A 180 -17.51 17.58 -2.39
C TYR A 180 -18.54 17.76 -3.52
N LEU A 181 -18.34 17.08 -4.65
CA LEU A 181 -19.27 17.15 -5.79
C LEU A 181 -20.62 16.45 -5.51
N ASN A 182 -20.64 15.52 -4.54
CA ASN A 182 -21.77 14.80 -3.94
C ASN A 182 -22.61 13.92 -4.91
N ASP A 183 -23.01 14.44 -6.08
CA ASP A 183 -23.76 13.71 -7.10
C ASP A 183 -22.86 13.24 -8.26
N SER A 184 -23.12 12.01 -8.71
CA SER A 184 -22.62 11.40 -9.94
C SER A 184 -22.72 12.30 -11.18
N THR A 185 -23.77 13.11 -11.30
CA THR A 185 -23.94 14.03 -12.43
C THR A 185 -22.92 15.17 -12.36
N ASN A 186 -22.74 15.75 -11.18
CA ASN A 186 -21.74 16.81 -10.94
C ASN A 186 -20.32 16.28 -11.11
N ILE A 187 -20.05 15.07 -10.61
CA ILE A 187 -18.76 14.38 -10.81
C ILE A 187 -18.47 14.23 -12.29
N ASN A 188 -19.40 13.69 -13.08
CA ASN A 188 -19.17 13.51 -14.51
C ASN A 188 -19.02 14.84 -15.26
N LYS A 189 -19.85 15.84 -14.94
CA LYS A 189 -19.73 17.20 -15.52
C LYS A 189 -18.36 17.82 -15.22
N PHE A 190 -17.91 17.76 -13.97
CA PHE A 190 -16.60 18.27 -13.55
C PHE A 190 -15.45 17.56 -14.28
N LEU A 191 -15.50 16.23 -14.34
CA LEU A 191 -14.46 15.44 -14.99
C LEU A 191 -14.38 15.68 -16.49
N LYS A 192 -15.52 15.88 -17.16
CA LYS A 192 -15.59 16.19 -18.59
C LYS A 192 -15.14 17.60 -18.90
N LYS A 193 -15.66 18.60 -18.17
CA LYS A 193 -15.32 20.01 -18.38
C LYS A 193 -13.81 20.24 -18.30
N ASN A 194 -13.15 19.60 -17.35
CA ASN A 194 -11.72 19.76 -17.10
C ASN A 194 -10.84 18.71 -17.82
N ASN A 195 -11.40 17.90 -18.72
CA ASN A 195 -10.71 16.81 -19.41
C ASN A 195 -9.90 15.89 -18.47
N LEU A 196 -10.46 15.62 -17.28
CA LEU A 196 -9.82 14.85 -16.21
C LEU A 196 -9.95 13.36 -16.39
N CYS A 197 -11.06 12.91 -16.97
CA CYS A 197 -11.50 11.53 -16.89
C CYS A 197 -10.60 10.58 -17.69
N ASN A 198 -10.32 9.40 -17.11
CA ASN A 198 -9.83 8.25 -17.86
C ASN A 198 -10.92 7.77 -18.84
N LYS A 199 -10.51 7.30 -20.03
CA LYS A 199 -11.44 6.84 -21.07
C LYS A 199 -12.38 5.75 -20.59
N LEU A 200 -11.92 4.90 -19.65
CA LEU A 200 -12.72 3.83 -19.05
C LEU A 200 -13.92 4.33 -18.22
N TYR A 201 -13.89 5.58 -17.75
CA TYR A 201 -14.89 6.14 -16.83
C TYR A 201 -15.68 7.32 -17.42
N ILE A 202 -15.67 7.50 -18.74
CA ILE A 202 -16.35 8.62 -19.43
C ILE A 202 -17.88 8.61 -19.21
N SER A 203 -18.49 7.42 -19.14
CA SER A 203 -19.94 7.30 -18.99
C SER A 203 -20.38 7.48 -17.53
N LYS A 204 -21.58 8.03 -17.31
CA LYS A 204 -22.15 8.17 -15.96
C LYS A 204 -22.24 6.80 -15.26
N ARG A 205 -22.65 5.75 -15.98
CA ARG A 205 -22.74 4.38 -15.45
C ARG A 205 -21.39 3.83 -15.02
N SER A 206 -20.34 4.00 -15.83
CA SER A 206 -18.98 3.54 -15.48
C SER A 206 -18.42 4.27 -14.27
N THR A 207 -18.68 5.58 -14.14
CA THR A 207 -18.28 6.35 -12.95
C THR A 207 -18.97 5.84 -11.69
N ILE A 208 -20.29 5.61 -11.75
CA ILE A 208 -21.06 5.11 -10.60
C ILE A 208 -20.58 3.72 -10.18
N LEU A 209 -20.37 2.81 -11.15
CA LEU A 209 -19.87 1.46 -10.87
C LEU A 209 -18.50 1.51 -10.19
N PHE A 210 -17.59 2.36 -10.68
CA PHE A 210 -16.28 2.58 -10.08
C PHE A 210 -16.37 3.08 -8.62
N LEU A 211 -17.22 4.07 -8.36
CA LEU A 211 -17.42 4.60 -7.00
C LEU A 211 -18.04 3.55 -6.06
N ASN A 212 -18.96 2.73 -6.54
CA ASN A 212 -19.55 1.64 -5.76
C ASN A 212 -18.50 0.58 -5.41
N ASN A 213 -17.64 0.21 -6.36
CA ASN A 213 -16.53 -0.72 -6.11
C ASN A 213 -15.55 -0.16 -5.07
N LEU A 214 -15.23 1.15 -5.13
CA LEU A 214 -14.41 1.81 -4.11
C LEU A 214 -15.04 1.77 -2.72
N LYS A 215 -16.36 2.06 -2.62
CA LYS A 215 -17.09 1.99 -1.34
C LYS A 215 -17.05 0.58 -0.75
N TRP A 216 -17.36 -0.43 -1.56
CA TRP A 216 -17.28 -1.84 -1.14
C TRP A 216 -15.87 -2.25 -0.73
N GLN A 217 -14.87 -1.87 -1.51
CA GLN A 217 -13.47 -2.16 -1.18
C GLN A 217 -13.07 -1.50 0.14
N ASN A 218 -13.41 -0.24 0.38
CA ASN A 218 -13.07 0.48 1.61
C ASN A 218 -13.76 -0.14 2.83
N LEU A 219 -15.01 -0.60 2.69
CA LEU A 219 -15.72 -1.33 3.75
C LEU A 219 -14.99 -2.63 4.10
N ILE A 220 -14.67 -3.46 3.10
CA ILE A 220 -13.94 -4.73 3.31
C ILE A 220 -12.56 -4.47 3.90
N GLU A 221 -11.84 -3.46 3.39
CA GLU A 221 -10.52 -3.09 3.89
C GLU A 221 -10.58 -2.69 5.37
N SER A 222 -11.57 -1.89 5.77
CA SER A 222 -11.70 -1.40 7.16
C SER A 222 -12.04 -2.49 8.19
N GLN A 223 -12.80 -3.52 7.80
CA GLN A 223 -13.29 -4.56 8.71
C GLN A 223 -12.39 -5.81 8.71
N VAL A 224 -12.02 -6.28 7.52
CA VAL A 224 -11.34 -7.56 7.33
C VAL A 224 -9.83 -7.37 7.18
N TYR A 225 -9.42 -6.62 6.16
CA TYR A 225 -7.99 -6.54 5.85
C TYR A 225 -7.20 -5.72 6.87
N ALA A 226 -7.77 -4.64 7.43
CA ALA A 226 -7.14 -3.89 8.51
C ALA A 226 -6.81 -4.78 9.71
N THR A 227 -7.73 -5.68 10.09
CA THR A 227 -7.54 -6.64 11.17
C THR A 227 -6.49 -7.69 10.80
N LYS A 228 -6.51 -8.19 9.55
CA LYS A 228 -5.48 -9.12 9.06
C LYS A 228 -4.09 -8.48 9.06
N TYR A 229 -3.97 -7.22 8.66
CA TYR A 229 -2.72 -6.48 8.62
C TYR A 229 -2.17 -6.23 10.02
N PHE A 230 -3.05 -5.84 10.95
CA PHE A 230 -2.73 -5.73 12.37
C PHE A 230 -2.20 -7.05 12.93
N TYR A 231 -2.92 -8.16 12.74
CA TYR A 231 -2.53 -9.49 13.23
C TYR A 231 -1.18 -9.97 12.68
N ASN A 232 -0.86 -9.65 11.43
CA ASN A 232 0.40 -10.07 10.79
C ASN A 232 1.55 -9.07 10.94
N GLU A 233 1.37 -7.98 11.70
CA GLU A 233 2.33 -6.86 11.83
C GLU A 233 2.84 -6.33 10.47
N ARG A 234 1.93 -6.25 9.51
CA ARG A 234 2.24 -5.86 8.13
C ARG A 234 1.38 -4.69 7.71
N GLN A 235 2.02 -3.63 7.23
CA GLN A 235 1.34 -2.54 6.58
C GLN A 235 1.42 -2.64 5.06
N LYS A 236 0.26 -2.48 4.42
CA LYS A 236 0.15 -2.35 2.97
C LYS A 236 0.62 -0.96 2.55
N VAL A 237 1.48 -0.91 1.54
CA VAL A 237 1.98 0.33 0.95
C VAL A 237 1.90 0.27 -0.57
N CYS A 238 1.68 1.41 -1.21
CA CYS A 238 1.69 1.57 -2.65
C CYS A 238 3.01 2.20 -3.10
N ILE A 239 3.61 1.71 -4.17
CA ILE A 239 4.87 2.26 -4.70
C ILE A 239 4.80 2.46 -6.20
N ILE A 240 5.66 3.34 -6.72
CA ILE A 240 5.76 3.66 -8.14
C ILE A 240 6.87 2.80 -8.74
N SER A 241 6.46 1.86 -9.58
CA SER A 241 7.35 0.98 -10.35
C SER A 241 7.32 1.33 -11.85
N SER A 242 8.25 0.77 -12.61
CA SER A 242 8.25 0.87 -14.08
C SER A 242 6.96 0.32 -14.73
N LYS A 243 6.29 -0.63 -14.07
CA LYS A 243 5.00 -1.20 -14.51
C LYS A 243 3.79 -0.35 -14.11
N GLY A 244 3.99 0.67 -13.27
CA GLY A 244 2.94 1.50 -12.69
C GLY A 244 2.88 1.41 -11.16
N ILE A 245 1.73 1.78 -10.58
CA ILE A 245 1.49 1.71 -9.14
C ILE A 245 1.28 0.26 -8.74
N ILE A 246 2.14 -0.27 -7.86
CA ILE A 246 2.05 -1.63 -7.34
C ILE A 246 1.93 -1.62 -5.83
N LYS A 247 1.37 -2.70 -5.31
CA LYS A 247 1.21 -2.95 -3.88
C LYS A 247 2.44 -3.69 -3.34
N LYS A 248 2.89 -3.28 -2.16
CA LYS A 248 3.89 -3.98 -1.34
C LYS A 248 3.43 -4.04 0.11
N TYR A 249 4.14 -4.84 0.89
CA TYR A 249 3.96 -4.95 2.32
C TYR A 249 5.28 -4.62 3.01
N ILE A 250 5.21 -3.80 4.05
CA ILE A 250 6.32 -3.54 4.95
C ILE A 250 5.94 -4.05 6.33
N TYR A 251 6.93 -4.50 7.09
CA TYR A 251 6.75 -4.80 8.50
C TYR A 251 6.62 -3.49 9.28
N VAL A 252 5.65 -3.44 10.19
CA VAL A 252 5.49 -2.34 11.15
C VAL A 252 5.03 -2.96 12.46
N SER A 253 5.80 -2.77 13.53
CA SER A 253 5.41 -3.27 14.86
C SER A 253 4.17 -2.54 15.36
N GLU A 254 3.27 -3.31 15.95
CA GLU A 254 1.96 -2.86 16.37
C GLU A 254 1.90 -2.47 17.85
N ASN A 255 3.01 -2.60 18.60
CA ASN A 255 3.10 -2.39 20.06
C ASN A 255 2.56 -1.04 20.56
N ARG A 256 2.42 -0.04 19.69
CA ARG A 256 1.93 1.31 20.03
C ARG A 256 0.70 1.75 19.26
N ARG A 257 0.15 0.92 18.38
CA ARG A 257 -1.00 1.31 17.55
C ARG A 257 -2.29 1.14 18.33
N LYS A 258 -3.05 2.24 18.45
CA LYS A 258 -4.41 2.22 19.01
C LYS A 258 -5.36 1.54 18.03
N PHE A 259 -5.39 0.21 18.01
CA PHE A 259 -6.30 -0.55 17.18
C PHE A 259 -7.68 -0.62 17.84
N ARG A 260 -8.63 0.17 17.33
CA ARG A 260 -10.03 0.12 17.79
C ARG A 260 -10.69 -1.16 17.29
N LEU A 261 -10.86 -2.11 18.20
CA LEU A 261 -11.56 -3.36 17.98
C LEU A 261 -13.08 -3.15 18.10
N ASN A 262 -13.80 -3.49 17.02
CA ASN A 262 -15.24 -3.66 17.05
C ASN A 262 -15.57 -5.17 17.16
N ARG A 263 -16.78 -5.53 17.56
CA ARG A 263 -17.25 -6.92 17.70
C ARG A 263 -16.91 -7.78 16.47
N ILE A 264 -17.16 -7.26 15.26
CA ILE A 264 -16.82 -7.96 13.99
C ILE A 264 -15.32 -8.22 13.87
N LYS A 265 -14.48 -7.26 14.24
CA LYS A 265 -13.01 -7.40 14.19
C LYS A 265 -12.51 -8.42 15.21
N ILE A 266 -13.13 -8.48 16.40
CA ILE A 266 -12.78 -9.46 17.44
C ILE A 266 -13.09 -10.87 16.95
N VAL A 267 -14.28 -11.09 16.40
CA VAL A 267 -14.65 -12.41 15.82
C VAL A 267 -13.68 -12.80 14.71
N PHE A 268 -13.31 -11.85 13.84
CA PHE A 268 -12.37 -12.12 12.76
C PHE A 268 -10.93 -12.38 13.27
N LEU A 269 -10.50 -11.68 14.33
CA LEU A 269 -9.21 -11.92 14.98
C LEU A 269 -9.16 -13.33 15.58
N PHE A 270 -10.19 -13.72 16.32
CA PHE A 270 -10.34 -15.07 16.86
C PHE A 270 -10.32 -16.13 15.74
N TRP A 271 -11.01 -15.88 14.63
CA TRP A 271 -10.96 -16.76 13.47
C TRP A 271 -9.55 -16.91 12.89
N LEU A 272 -8.75 -15.83 12.84
CA LEU A 272 -7.35 -15.90 12.41
C LEU A 272 -6.48 -16.74 13.36
N GLU A 273 -6.66 -16.59 14.66
CA GLU A 273 -5.94 -17.41 15.67
C GLU A 273 -6.30 -18.89 15.55
N VAL A 274 -7.60 -19.21 15.46
CA VAL A 274 -8.09 -20.58 15.26
C VAL A 274 -7.53 -21.16 13.97
N LYS A 275 -7.53 -20.38 12.89
CA LYS A 275 -6.95 -20.79 11.61
C LYS A 275 -5.47 -21.15 11.75
N ASP A 276 -4.67 -20.31 12.40
CA ASP A 276 -3.23 -20.53 12.53
C ASP A 276 -2.91 -21.72 13.45
N LEU A 277 -3.77 -22.02 14.42
CA LEU A 277 -3.62 -23.22 15.27
C LEU A 277 -4.05 -24.52 14.58
N ILE A 278 -5.11 -24.47 13.75
CA ILE A 278 -5.72 -25.66 13.16
C ILE A 278 -5.08 -26.03 11.82
N ILE A 279 -4.81 -25.07 10.93
CA ILE A 279 -4.31 -25.35 9.57
C ILE A 279 -3.02 -26.19 9.58
N PRO A 280 -1.98 -25.88 10.37
CA PRO A 280 -0.76 -26.68 10.37
C PRO A 280 -1.00 -28.14 10.79
N LYS A 281 -2.00 -28.39 11.65
CA LYS A 281 -2.38 -29.75 12.07
C LYS A 281 -3.10 -30.49 10.96
N ILE A 282 -4.04 -29.84 10.27
CA ILE A 282 -4.75 -30.40 9.11
C ILE A 282 -3.76 -30.70 7.98
N GLU A 283 -2.84 -29.79 7.66
CA GLU A 283 -1.83 -30.01 6.62
C GLU A 283 -0.95 -31.23 6.93
N LYS A 284 -0.47 -31.35 8.18
CA LYS A 284 0.28 -32.54 8.62
C LYS A 284 -0.52 -33.83 8.48
N PHE A 285 -1.80 -33.80 8.87
CA PHE A 285 -2.69 -34.94 8.75
C PHE A 285 -2.91 -35.35 7.27
N ILE A 286 -3.18 -34.38 6.38
CA ILE A 286 -3.35 -34.63 4.94
C ILE A 286 -2.07 -35.21 4.33
N VAL A 287 -0.90 -34.64 4.66
CA VAL A 287 0.39 -35.17 4.18
C VAL A 287 0.61 -36.60 4.65
N GLN A 288 0.22 -36.94 5.88
CA GLN A 288 0.35 -38.29 6.41
C GLN A 288 -0.62 -39.27 5.73
N VAL A 289 -1.88 -38.90 5.53
CA VAL A 289 -2.85 -39.69 4.76
C VAL A 289 -2.37 -39.91 3.32
N ALA A 290 -1.82 -38.88 2.67
CA ALA A 290 -1.28 -39.00 1.32
C ALA A 290 -0.08 -39.97 1.25
N LYS A 291 0.79 -40.00 2.26
CA LYS A 291 1.89 -40.98 2.34
C LYS A 291 1.37 -42.41 2.47
N TYR A 292 0.38 -42.65 3.33
CA TYR A 292 -0.24 -43.97 3.45
C TYR A 292 -0.95 -44.40 2.15
N PHE A 293 -1.67 -43.48 1.52
CA PHE A 293 -2.32 -43.73 0.24
C PHE A 293 -1.29 -44.12 -0.83
N LEU A 294 -0.21 -43.35 -1.00
CA LEU A 294 0.87 -43.66 -1.93
C LEU A 294 1.51 -45.02 -1.65
N TYR A 295 1.80 -45.33 -0.39
CA TYR A 295 2.35 -46.63 0.01
C TYR A 295 1.41 -47.78 -0.39
N CYS A 296 0.12 -47.67 -0.07
CA CYS A 296 -0.89 -48.65 -0.46
C CYS A 296 -1.00 -48.79 -1.97
N SER A 297 -0.99 -47.69 -2.73
CA SER A 297 -1.01 -47.72 -4.19
C SER A 297 0.21 -48.45 -4.77
N ILE A 298 1.42 -48.12 -4.30
CA ILE A 298 2.66 -48.78 -4.75
C ILE A 298 2.60 -50.29 -4.49
N ASN A 299 2.15 -50.70 -3.30
CA ASN A 299 2.03 -52.11 -2.95
C ASN A 299 0.99 -52.84 -3.82
N LEU A 300 -0.16 -52.22 -4.08
CA LEU A 300 -1.19 -52.77 -4.96
C LEU A 300 -0.67 -52.95 -6.40
N PHE A 301 -0.03 -51.92 -6.97
CA PHE A 301 0.55 -52.01 -8.32
C PHE A 301 1.66 -53.06 -8.40
N SER A 302 2.53 -53.14 -7.39
CA SER A 302 3.59 -54.16 -7.33
C SER A 302 3.00 -55.57 -7.36
N ASN A 303 1.98 -55.84 -6.55
CA ASN A 303 1.33 -57.15 -6.53
C ASN A 303 0.58 -57.47 -7.84
N LEU A 304 -0.08 -56.48 -8.45
CA LEU A 304 -0.72 -56.65 -9.76
C LEU A 304 0.30 -57.00 -10.86
N ILE A 305 1.45 -56.32 -10.89
CA ILE A 305 2.54 -56.62 -11.83
C ILE A 305 3.05 -58.05 -11.62
N LEU A 306 3.23 -58.46 -10.36
CA LEU A 306 3.73 -59.81 -10.02
C LEU A 306 2.75 -60.90 -10.48
N ILE A 307 1.44 -60.68 -10.31
CA ILE A 307 0.38 -61.58 -10.81
C ILE A 307 0.40 -61.64 -12.34
N LEU A 308 0.51 -60.49 -13.03
CA LEU A 308 0.59 -60.44 -14.49
C LEU A 308 1.80 -61.23 -15.02
N ILE A 309 2.97 -61.07 -14.41
CA ILE A 309 4.18 -61.82 -14.75
C ILE A 309 3.93 -63.33 -14.60
N ARG A 310 3.32 -63.76 -13.49
CA ARG A 310 3.00 -65.18 -13.26
C ARG A 310 2.05 -65.74 -14.31
N ILE A 311 1.03 -64.98 -14.71
CA ILE A 311 0.07 -65.39 -15.76
C ILE A 311 0.81 -65.55 -17.10
N ILE A 312 1.68 -64.61 -17.46
CA ILE A 312 2.47 -64.67 -18.71
C ILE A 312 3.39 -65.89 -18.71
N VAL A 313 4.12 -66.15 -17.62
CA VAL A 313 5.00 -67.32 -17.49
C VAL A 313 4.20 -68.63 -17.58
N PHE A 314 3.06 -68.71 -16.90
CA PHE A 314 2.18 -69.88 -16.98
C PHE A 314 1.67 -70.13 -18.40
N TYR A 315 1.29 -69.07 -19.12
CA TYR A 315 0.84 -69.17 -20.50
C TYR A 315 1.97 -69.64 -21.43
N LEU A 316 3.18 -69.10 -21.28
CA LEU A 316 4.36 -69.51 -22.06
C LEU A 316 4.75 -70.97 -21.81
N ASN A 317 4.72 -71.43 -20.55
CA ASN A 317 5.00 -72.83 -20.20
C ASN A 317 3.94 -73.82 -20.69
N LYS A 318 2.74 -73.37 -21.08
CA LYS A 318 1.68 -74.24 -21.62
C LYS A 318 1.79 -74.45 -23.13
N TYR A 319 2.60 -73.65 -23.83
CA TYR A 319 2.80 -73.69 -25.29
C TYR A 319 4.20 -74.19 -25.69
N ASN A 320 5.04 -74.58 -24.73
CA ASN A 320 6.27 -75.37 -24.93
C ASN A 320 6.03 -76.81 -24.49
#